data_AF-A0A6C0AYB0-F1
#
_entry.id   AF-A0A6C0AYB0-F1
#
_cell.length_a   1.000
_cell.length_b   1.000
_cell.length_c   1.000
_cell.angle_alpha   90.00
_cell.angle_beta   90.00
_cell.angle_gamma   90.00
#
_symmetry.space_group_name_H-M   'P 1'
#
loop_
_entity.id
_entity.type
_entity.pdbx_description
1 polymer ?
#
loop_
_entity_poly.entity_id
_entity_poly.type
_entity_poly.pdbx_seq_one_letter_code
_entity_poly.pdbx_strand_id
1 'polypeptide(L)'
;MSKRCSCFATSTSRICRKPFTFIIQGKKFCHVHAKYEFNKYARLIQKIWIGYKARRIIKNVYAHLPDELQKKVIFFVRENYLIKKHHHNVIHKILDSKLDREWFLSLINNIRSSNIVYQHKNLDKVAHIYYLFTKYFTIAPYEKIVLLGTSMFEFKYNGHQLIDTLPFKNKYFTLIMMNKYYNLIL
;
A
#
# COMPACT_ATOMS: atom_id res chain seq x y z
N MET A 1 27.93 -3.05 55.60
CA MET A 1 26.84 -2.89 54.61
C MET A 1 27.39 -2.92 53.19
N SER A 2 26.74 -3.62 52.24
CA SER A 2 27.17 -3.64 50.83
C SER A 2 27.06 -2.25 50.20
N LYS A 3 28.17 -1.78 49.61
CA LYS A 3 28.28 -0.53 48.84
C LYS A 3 27.89 -0.69 47.36
N ARG A 4 27.41 -1.87 46.96
CA ARG A 4 27.12 -2.19 45.55
C ARG A 4 25.65 -2.02 45.19
N CYS A 5 25.41 -1.84 43.90
CA CYS A 5 24.09 -1.86 43.28
C CYS A 5 23.42 -3.24 43.44
N SER A 6 22.10 -3.25 43.67
CA SER A 6 21.28 -4.45 43.85
C SER A 6 20.78 -5.08 42.54
N CYS A 7 21.00 -4.44 41.38
CA CYS A 7 20.56 -4.95 40.09
C CYS A 7 21.23 -6.28 39.70
N PHE A 8 20.41 -7.19 39.19
CA PHE A 8 20.77 -8.51 38.73
C PHE A 8 20.57 -8.62 37.21
N ALA A 9 21.59 -9.11 36.51
CA ALA A 9 21.50 -9.36 35.08
C ALA A 9 20.95 -10.77 34.81
N THR A 10 19.76 -10.88 34.22
CA THR A 10 19.10 -12.17 33.93
C THR A 10 19.88 -13.06 32.97
N SER A 11 20.65 -12.47 32.04
CA SER A 11 21.42 -13.22 31.04
C SER A 11 22.69 -13.87 31.58
N THR A 12 23.28 -13.34 32.66
CA THR A 12 24.59 -13.78 33.17
C THR A 12 24.55 -14.19 34.64
N SER A 13 23.41 -14.03 35.30
CA SER A 13 23.21 -14.23 36.73
C SER A 13 24.21 -13.46 37.62
N ARG A 14 24.73 -12.34 37.12
CA ARG A 14 25.71 -11.50 37.83
C ARG A 14 25.06 -10.26 38.42
N ILE A 15 25.50 -9.88 39.61
CA ILE A 15 25.12 -8.63 40.29
C ILE A 15 26.01 -7.49 39.78
N CYS A 16 25.42 -6.32 39.58
CA CYS A 16 26.16 -5.12 39.19
C CYS A 16 27.25 -4.78 40.20
N ARG A 17 28.49 -4.61 39.72
CA ARG A 17 29.65 -4.28 40.56
C ARG A 17 29.79 -2.79 40.89
N LYS A 18 29.04 -1.91 40.20
CA LYS A 18 29.13 -0.45 40.39
C LYS A 18 28.64 -0.04 41.78
N PRO A 19 29.23 1.00 42.39
CA PRO A 19 28.75 1.51 43.67
C PRO A 19 27.32 2.03 43.54
N PHE A 20 26.51 1.86 44.59
CA PHE A 20 25.17 2.44 44.60
C PHE A 20 25.24 3.95 44.87
N THR A 21 24.34 4.68 44.24
CA THR A 21 24.19 6.14 44.38
C THR A 21 22.75 6.54 44.69
N PHE A 22 21.77 5.70 44.33
CA PHE A 22 20.35 5.98 44.53
C PHE A 22 19.66 4.84 45.27
N ILE A 23 18.61 5.17 46.02
CA ILE A 23 17.69 4.21 46.62
C ILE A 23 16.31 4.46 45.99
N ILE A 24 15.79 3.47 45.26
CA ILE A 24 14.49 3.56 44.59
C ILE A 24 13.65 2.37 45.09
N GLN A 25 12.51 2.64 45.73
CA GLN A 25 11.62 1.61 46.31
C GLN A 25 12.37 0.62 47.23
N GLY A 26 13.27 1.13 48.08
CA GLY A 26 14.07 0.33 48.99
C GLY A 26 15.21 -0.47 48.34
N LYS A 27 15.36 -0.44 47.01
CA LYS A 27 16.46 -1.12 46.29
C LYS A 27 17.58 -0.13 45.97
N LYS A 28 18.82 -0.60 46.03
CA LYS A 28 20.02 0.23 45.77
C LYS A 28 20.40 0.18 44.29
N PHE A 29 20.55 1.33 43.65
CA PHE A 29 20.88 1.44 42.24
C PHE A 29 22.16 2.26 42.03
N CYS A 30 22.97 1.88 41.05
CA CYS A 30 24.00 2.78 40.51
C CYS A 30 23.35 3.79 39.54
N HIS A 31 24.06 4.87 39.22
CA HIS A 31 23.56 5.92 38.31
C HIS A 31 22.97 5.39 37.00
N VAL A 32 23.61 4.39 36.38
CA VAL A 32 23.15 3.82 35.10
C VAL A 32 21.80 3.11 35.25
N HIS A 33 21.65 2.26 36.26
CA HIS A 33 20.40 1.53 36.48
C HIS A 33 19.30 2.44 37.04
N ALA A 34 19.65 3.46 37.83
CA ALA A 34 18.70 4.46 38.29
C ALA A 34 18.10 5.24 37.10
N LYS A 35 18.94 5.68 36.15
CA LYS A 35 18.48 6.32 34.92
C LYS A 35 17.52 5.42 34.13
N TYR A 36 17.81 4.12 34.03
CA TYR A 36 16.93 3.16 33.37
C TYR A 36 15.57 3.05 34.07
N GLU A 37 15.55 2.89 35.40
CA GLU A 37 14.30 2.83 36.18
C GLU A 37 13.50 4.13 36.07
N PHE A 38 14.14 5.30 36.19
CA PHE A 38 13.45 6.57 35.99
C PHE A 38 12.84 6.71 34.59
N ASN A 39 13.58 6.30 33.56
CA ASN A 39 13.06 6.31 32.19
C ASN A 39 11.86 5.37 32.01
N LYS A 40 11.82 4.24 32.72
CA LYS A 40 10.66 3.33 32.72
C LYS A 40 9.42 4.02 33.28
N TYR A 41 9.55 4.71 34.41
CA TYR A 41 8.45 5.50 34.98
C TYR A 41 8.04 6.66 34.08
N ALA A 42 9.01 7.40 33.53
CA ALA A 42 8.73 8.48 32.59
C ALA A 42 7.93 7.99 31.38
N ARG A 43 8.33 6.86 30.76
CA ARG A 43 7.59 6.25 29.66
C ARG A 43 6.18 5.84 30.05
N LEU A 44 5.99 5.32 31.27
CA LEU A 44 4.66 4.96 31.77
C LEU A 44 3.76 6.19 31.88
N ILE A 45 4.26 7.27 32.50
CA ILE A 45 3.53 8.54 32.63
C ILE A 45 3.18 9.09 31.23
N GLN A 46 4.16 9.13 30.32
CA GLN A 46 3.96 9.58 28.95
C GLN A 46 2.88 8.76 28.23
N LYS A 47 2.92 7.42 28.33
CA LYS A 47 1.92 6.53 27.74
C LYS A 47 0.51 6.81 28.28
N ILE A 48 0.38 6.98 29.59
CA ILE A 48 -0.90 7.28 30.24
C ILE A 48 -1.43 8.63 29.77
N TRP A 49 -0.59 9.66 29.74
CA TRP A 49 -0.94 11.01 29.31
C TRP A 49 -1.38 11.06 27.85
N ILE A 50 -0.63 10.44 26.94
CA ILE A 50 -0.97 10.35 25.52
C ILE A 50 -2.34 9.66 25.35
N GLY A 51 -2.55 8.56 26.07
CA GLY A 51 -3.83 7.84 26.05
C GLY A 51 -4.99 8.68 26.59
N TYR A 52 -4.79 9.42 27.68
CA TYR A 52 -5.79 10.34 28.24
C TYR A 52 -6.15 11.44 27.24
N LYS A 53 -5.15 12.11 26.66
CA LYS A 53 -5.35 13.18 25.67
C LYS A 53 -6.14 12.66 24.46
N ALA A 54 -5.76 11.49 23.93
CA ALA A 54 -6.47 10.86 22.83
C ALA A 54 -7.94 10.54 23.18
N ARG A 55 -8.20 9.89 24.32
CA ARG A 55 -9.56 9.59 24.77
C ARG A 55 -10.40 10.84 24.98
N ARG A 56 -9.81 11.93 25.47
CA ARG A 56 -10.50 13.21 25.65
C ARG A 56 -10.95 13.81 24.31
N ILE A 57 -10.08 13.78 23.30
CA ILE A 57 -10.44 14.24 21.94
C ILE A 57 -11.55 13.36 21.36
N ILE A 58 -11.43 12.04 21.50
CA ILE A 58 -12.45 11.10 21.02
C ILE A 58 -13.79 11.37 21.70
N LYS A 59 -13.81 11.49 23.03
CA LYS A 59 -15.04 11.70 23.79
C LYS A 59 -15.69 13.06 23.50
N ASN A 60 -14.90 14.13 23.48
CA ASN A 60 -15.44 15.49 23.46
C ASN A 60 -15.61 16.06 22.04
N VAL A 61 -14.91 15.52 21.05
CA VAL A 61 -14.99 16.01 19.66
C VAL A 61 -15.64 14.94 18.80
N TYR A 62 -15.05 13.75 18.77
CA TYR A 62 -15.46 12.72 17.81
C TYR A 62 -16.83 12.12 18.12
N ALA A 63 -17.12 11.79 19.37
CA ALA A 63 -18.37 11.13 19.77
C ALA A 63 -19.61 12.02 19.61
N HIS A 64 -19.44 13.34 19.46
CA HIS A 64 -20.53 14.28 19.21
C HIS A 64 -20.76 14.55 17.72
N LEU A 65 -19.93 14.03 16.83
CA LEU A 65 -20.14 14.17 15.39
C LEU A 65 -21.29 13.26 14.92
N PRO A 66 -22.07 13.66 13.90
CA PRO A 66 -22.97 12.75 13.20
C PRO A 66 -22.25 11.51 12.67
N ASP A 67 -22.93 10.37 12.67
CA ASP A 67 -22.39 9.06 12.25
C ASP A 67 -21.73 9.09 10.86
N GLU A 68 -22.27 9.86 9.93
CA GLU A 68 -21.71 10.00 8.59
C GLU A 68 -20.32 10.66 8.61
N LEU A 69 -20.16 11.71 9.41
CA LEU A 69 -18.88 12.39 9.57
C LEU A 69 -17.89 11.52 10.34
N GLN A 70 -18.36 10.81 11.36
CA GLN A 70 -17.56 9.82 12.09
C GLN A 70 -16.99 8.76 11.14
N LYS A 71 -17.81 8.20 10.25
CA LYS A 71 -17.39 7.22 9.23
C LYS A 71 -16.36 7.79 8.26
N LYS A 72 -16.57 9.03 7.77
CA LYS A 72 -15.61 9.71 6.88
C LYS A 72 -14.25 9.92 7.55
N VAL A 73 -14.24 10.36 8.81
CA VAL A 73 -12.99 10.54 9.57
C VAL A 73 -12.28 9.21 9.81
N ILE A 74 -13.00 8.15 10.20
CA ILE A 74 -12.40 6.80 10.34
C ILE A 74 -11.81 6.33 9.02
N PHE A 75 -12.54 6.51 7.92
CA PHE A 75 -12.08 6.14 6.60
C PHE A 75 -10.78 6.86 6.26
N PHE A 76 -10.74 8.18 6.41
CA PHE A 76 -9.54 8.99 6.11
C PHE A 76 -8.33 8.61 6.99
N VAL A 77 -8.54 8.40 8.28
CA VAL A 77 -7.46 7.96 9.19
C VAL A 77 -6.94 6.56 8.82
N ARG A 78 -7.83 5.67 8.37
CA ARG A 78 -7.48 4.30 7.97
C ARG A 78 -7.06 4.18 6.51
N GLU A 79 -7.23 5.21 5.70
CA GLU A 79 -7.10 5.17 4.25
C GLU A 79 -5.76 4.60 3.83
N ASN A 80 -4.65 5.17 4.33
CA ASN A 80 -3.30 4.67 4.01
C ASN A 80 -3.09 3.19 4.39
N TYR A 81 -3.65 2.76 5.52
CA TYR A 81 -3.58 1.36 5.94
C TYR A 81 -4.41 0.44 5.05
N LEU A 82 -5.64 0.85 4.73
CA LEU A 82 -6.57 0.10 3.87
C LEU A 82 -6.04 0.00 2.45
N ILE A 83 -5.47 1.09 1.93
CA ILE A 83 -4.80 1.14 0.62
C ILE A 83 -3.66 0.11 0.60
N LYS A 84 -2.74 0.23 1.55
CA LYS A 84 -1.53 -0.59 1.60
C LYS A 84 -1.81 -2.09 1.84
N LYS A 85 -2.78 -2.41 2.69
CA LYS A 85 -3.02 -3.80 3.13
C LYS A 85 -4.08 -4.53 2.30
N HIS A 86 -5.15 -3.85 1.92
CA HIS A 86 -6.32 -4.48 1.32
C HIS A 86 -6.50 -4.12 -0.15
N HIS A 87 -6.41 -2.84 -0.51
CA HIS A 87 -6.62 -2.45 -1.91
C HIS A 87 -5.56 -3.00 -2.82
N HIS A 88 -4.27 -2.92 -2.47
CA HIS A 88 -3.22 -3.44 -3.35
C HIS A 88 -3.43 -4.94 -3.61
N ASN A 89 -3.62 -5.74 -2.55
CA ASN A 89 -3.83 -7.19 -2.70
C ASN A 89 -5.10 -7.55 -3.48
N VAL A 90 -6.21 -6.83 -3.27
CA VAL A 90 -7.45 -7.07 -4.02
C VAL A 90 -7.28 -6.67 -5.48
N ILE A 91 -6.63 -5.55 -5.75
CA ILE A 91 -6.37 -5.04 -7.10
C ILE A 91 -5.39 -5.97 -7.82
N HIS A 92 -4.35 -6.47 -7.14
CA HIS A 92 -3.48 -7.52 -7.66
C HIS A 92 -4.28 -8.76 -8.05
N LYS A 93 -5.15 -9.27 -7.16
CA LYS A 93 -6.01 -10.42 -7.49
C LYS A 93 -6.93 -10.16 -8.67
N ILE A 94 -7.54 -8.98 -8.76
CA ILE A 94 -8.36 -8.59 -9.90
C ILE A 94 -7.52 -8.60 -11.18
N LEU A 95 -6.36 -7.94 -11.15
CA LEU A 95 -5.44 -7.89 -12.28
C LEU A 95 -4.96 -9.30 -12.67
N ASP A 96 -4.58 -10.15 -11.72
CA ASP A 96 -4.13 -11.52 -11.99
C ASP A 96 -5.25 -12.39 -12.55
N SER A 97 -6.48 -12.25 -12.05
CA SER A 97 -7.64 -13.00 -12.56
C SER A 97 -8.06 -12.57 -13.97
N LYS A 98 -7.79 -11.32 -14.36
CA LYS A 98 -8.18 -10.75 -15.66
C LYS A 98 -7.03 -10.78 -16.67
N LEU A 99 -5.79 -10.76 -16.20
CA LEU A 99 -4.54 -10.89 -16.95
C LEU A 99 -3.96 -12.28 -16.73
N ASP A 100 -4.77 -13.28 -17.05
CA ASP A 100 -4.26 -14.64 -17.19
C ASP A 100 -3.14 -14.62 -18.24
N ARG A 101 -1.97 -15.12 -17.84
CA ARG A 101 -0.74 -15.07 -18.65
C ARG A 101 -0.92 -15.85 -19.94
N GLU A 102 -1.61 -16.98 -19.89
CA GLU A 102 -1.83 -17.84 -21.07
C GLU A 102 -2.79 -17.17 -22.05
N TRP A 103 -3.93 -16.68 -21.57
CA TRP A 103 -4.85 -15.91 -22.41
C TRP A 103 -4.16 -14.70 -23.04
N PHE A 104 -3.32 -13.98 -22.29
CA PHE A 104 -2.63 -12.79 -22.76
C PHE A 104 -1.55 -13.12 -23.81
N LEU A 105 -0.76 -14.16 -23.60
CA LEU A 105 0.22 -14.63 -24.60
C LEU A 105 -0.47 -15.14 -25.86
N SER A 106 -1.59 -15.85 -25.72
CA SER A 106 -2.44 -16.27 -26.85
C SER A 106 -2.93 -15.05 -27.63
N LEU A 107 -3.39 -14.02 -26.93
CA LEU A 107 -3.83 -12.77 -27.55
C LEU A 107 -2.70 -12.10 -28.36
N ILE A 108 -1.49 -11.94 -27.79
CA ILE A 108 -0.33 -11.36 -28.51
C ILE A 108 -0.03 -12.17 -29.78
N ASN A 109 0.05 -13.49 -29.65
CA ASN A 109 0.35 -14.37 -30.79
C ASN A 109 -0.74 -14.28 -31.88
N ASN A 110 -2.00 -14.17 -31.49
CA ASN A 110 -3.12 -14.02 -32.41
C ASN A 110 -3.19 -12.64 -33.09
N ILE A 111 -2.68 -11.59 -32.44
CA ILE A 111 -2.54 -10.28 -33.07
C ILE A 111 -1.46 -10.34 -34.15
N ARG A 112 -0.32 -10.94 -33.82
CA ARG A 112 0.82 -11.09 -34.75
C ARG A 112 0.49 -11.96 -35.96
N SER A 113 -0.42 -12.92 -35.82
CA SER A 113 -0.87 -13.78 -36.93
C SER A 113 -1.94 -13.15 -37.82
N SER A 114 -2.28 -11.87 -37.62
CA SER A 114 -3.23 -11.11 -38.46
C SER A 114 -4.61 -11.75 -38.58
N ASN A 115 -5.07 -12.51 -37.58
CA ASN A 115 -6.39 -13.14 -37.60
C ASN A 115 -7.49 -12.12 -37.21
N ILE A 116 -7.96 -11.35 -38.22
CA ILE A 116 -8.89 -10.22 -38.09
C ILE A 116 -10.18 -10.60 -37.31
N VAL A 117 -10.72 -11.80 -37.53
CA VAL A 117 -11.96 -12.27 -36.89
C VAL A 117 -11.77 -12.48 -35.38
N TYR A 118 -10.61 -12.97 -34.98
CA TYR A 118 -10.27 -13.17 -33.57
C TYR A 118 -10.04 -11.84 -32.84
N GLN A 119 -9.44 -10.88 -33.53
CA GLN A 119 -9.17 -9.54 -33.00
C GLN A 119 -10.47 -8.78 -32.71
N HIS A 120 -11.47 -8.88 -33.60
CA HIS A 120 -12.74 -8.17 -33.44
C HIS A 120 -13.57 -8.67 -32.24
N LYS A 121 -13.54 -9.98 -31.95
CA LYS A 121 -14.27 -10.58 -30.81
C LYS A 121 -13.65 -10.27 -29.46
N ASN A 122 -12.36 -9.94 -29.40
CA ASN A 122 -11.64 -9.71 -28.15
C ASN A 122 -11.38 -8.23 -27.84
N LEU A 123 -11.71 -7.32 -28.76
CA LEU A 123 -11.45 -5.89 -28.66
C LEU A 123 -12.03 -5.24 -27.39
N ASP A 124 -13.27 -5.60 -27.00
CA ASP A 124 -13.91 -5.07 -25.79
C ASP A 124 -13.19 -5.53 -24.51
N LYS A 125 -12.79 -6.81 -24.48
CA LYS A 125 -12.05 -7.38 -23.35
C LYS A 125 -10.67 -6.73 -23.21
N VAL A 126 -10.02 -6.46 -24.33
CA VAL A 126 -8.74 -5.74 -24.40
C VAL A 126 -8.89 -4.30 -23.90
N ALA A 127 -9.88 -3.55 -24.38
CA ALA A 127 -10.19 -2.21 -23.88
C ALA A 127 -10.48 -2.20 -22.38
N HIS A 128 -11.24 -3.18 -21.87
CA HIS A 128 -11.55 -3.28 -20.45
C HIS A 128 -10.29 -3.54 -19.60
N ILE A 129 -9.40 -4.42 -20.06
CA ILE A 129 -8.11 -4.68 -19.41
C ILE A 129 -7.26 -3.40 -19.38
N TYR A 130 -7.22 -2.66 -20.48
CA TYR A 130 -6.52 -1.38 -20.52
C TYR A 130 -7.11 -0.36 -19.56
N TYR A 131 -8.44 -0.21 -19.53
CA TYR A 131 -9.11 0.66 -18.57
C TYR A 131 -8.74 0.33 -17.12
N LEU A 132 -8.77 -0.95 -16.75
CA LEU A 132 -8.36 -1.40 -15.41
C LEU A 132 -6.89 -1.07 -15.14
N PHE A 133 -6.02 -1.28 -16.11
CA PHE A 133 -4.60 -0.96 -15.98
C PHE A 133 -4.35 0.53 -15.77
N THR A 134 -4.91 1.40 -16.61
CA THR A 134 -4.78 2.86 -16.47
C THR A 134 -5.34 3.33 -15.13
N LYS A 135 -6.45 2.74 -14.67
CA LYS A 135 -7.07 3.07 -13.38
C LYS A 135 -6.17 2.71 -12.19
N TYR A 136 -5.36 1.66 -12.31
CA TYR A 136 -4.56 1.11 -11.21
C TYR A 136 -3.03 1.20 -11.44
N PHE A 137 -2.58 1.99 -12.41
CA PHE A 137 -1.19 2.05 -12.85
C PHE A 137 -0.19 2.29 -11.71
N THR A 138 -0.51 3.21 -10.78
CA THR A 138 0.37 3.60 -9.68
C THR A 138 0.61 2.50 -8.63
N ILE A 139 -0.19 1.44 -8.66
CA ILE A 139 -0.16 0.35 -7.69
C ILE A 139 -0.10 -1.03 -8.36
N ALA A 140 -0.02 -1.09 -9.69
CA ALA A 140 0.11 -2.33 -10.43
C ALA A 140 1.53 -2.91 -10.26
N PRO A 141 1.70 -4.25 -10.28
CA PRO A 141 3.03 -4.87 -10.30
C PRO A 141 3.83 -4.40 -11.51
N TYR A 142 5.13 -4.20 -11.33
CA TYR A 142 6.02 -3.76 -12.41
C TYR A 142 6.00 -4.73 -13.61
N GLU A 143 5.94 -6.04 -13.36
CA GLU A 143 5.90 -7.05 -14.42
C GLU A 143 4.65 -6.92 -15.29
N LYS A 144 3.51 -6.59 -14.67
CA LYS A 144 2.25 -6.35 -15.39
C LYS A 144 2.28 -5.03 -16.14
N ILE A 145 2.95 -4.01 -15.60
CA ILE A 145 3.19 -2.72 -16.27
C ILE A 145 4.00 -2.92 -17.55
N VAL A 146 5.11 -3.63 -17.47
CA VAL A 146 5.97 -3.92 -18.62
C VAL A 146 5.20 -4.74 -19.65
N LEU A 147 4.53 -5.81 -19.23
CA LEU A 147 3.78 -6.70 -20.11
C LEU A 147 2.67 -5.96 -20.89
N LEU A 148 1.93 -5.08 -20.21
CA LEU A 148 0.86 -4.31 -20.84
C LEU A 148 1.39 -3.15 -21.69
N GLY A 149 2.48 -2.51 -21.26
CA GLY A 149 3.15 -1.45 -22.01
C GLY A 149 3.70 -1.92 -23.34
N THR A 150 4.40 -3.06 -23.37
CA THR A 150 4.92 -3.66 -24.61
C THR A 150 3.80 -4.07 -25.55
N SER A 151 2.74 -4.69 -24.99
CA SER A 151 1.59 -5.12 -25.78
C SER A 151 0.78 -3.94 -26.31
N MET A 152 0.69 -2.82 -25.57
CA MET A 152 0.09 -1.57 -26.07
C MET A 152 0.85 -1.03 -27.26
N PHE A 153 2.19 -1.06 -27.22
CA PHE A 153 3.01 -0.61 -28.32
C PHE A 153 2.74 -1.47 -29.57
N GLU A 154 2.69 -2.79 -29.41
CA GLU A 154 2.35 -3.72 -30.50
C GLU A 154 0.93 -3.51 -31.03
N PHE A 155 -0.07 -3.33 -30.16
CA PHE A 155 -1.43 -3.03 -30.56
C PHE A 155 -1.56 -1.67 -31.25
N LYS A 156 -0.83 -0.65 -30.80
CA LYS A 156 -0.85 0.67 -31.43
C LYS A 156 -0.22 0.62 -32.82
N TYR A 157 0.90 -0.09 -32.95
CA TYR A 157 1.64 -0.21 -34.20
C TYR A 157 0.91 -1.08 -35.23
N ASN A 158 0.47 -2.27 -34.82
CA ASN A 158 -0.23 -3.21 -35.69
C ASN A 158 -1.71 -2.83 -35.87
N GLY A 159 -2.32 -2.22 -34.85
CA GLY A 159 -3.71 -1.79 -34.86
C GLY A 159 -3.97 -0.57 -35.74
N HIS A 160 -2.96 0.29 -36.02
CA HIS A 160 -3.14 1.38 -36.98
C HIS A 160 -3.54 0.85 -38.37
N GLN A 161 -2.94 -0.26 -38.81
CA GLN A 161 -3.29 -0.93 -40.06
C GLN A 161 -4.71 -1.56 -40.02
N LEU A 162 -5.20 -1.93 -38.84
CA LEU A 162 -6.53 -2.51 -38.63
C LEU A 162 -7.64 -1.45 -38.45
N ILE A 163 -7.35 -0.35 -37.76
CA ILE A 163 -8.28 0.77 -37.56
C ILE A 163 -8.62 1.42 -38.90
N ASP A 164 -7.65 1.48 -39.81
CA ASP A 164 -7.85 2.00 -41.17
C ASP A 164 -8.69 1.05 -42.06
N THR A 165 -8.88 -0.21 -41.67
CA THR A 165 -9.66 -1.22 -42.41
C THR A 165 -11.03 -1.56 -41.80
N LEU A 166 -11.33 -1.06 -40.59
CA LEU A 166 -12.63 -1.28 -39.95
C LEU A 166 -13.67 -0.27 -40.46
N PRO A 167 -14.84 -0.72 -40.97
CA PRO A 167 -15.84 0.15 -41.58
C PRO A 167 -16.54 1.09 -40.57
N PHE A 168 -16.36 0.86 -39.28
CA PHE A 168 -16.88 1.72 -38.23
C PHE A 168 -15.72 2.38 -37.48
N LYS A 169 -15.52 3.68 -37.76
CA LYS A 169 -14.82 4.60 -36.86
C LYS A 169 -15.56 4.63 -35.52
N ASN A 170 -15.26 3.67 -34.64
CA ASN A 170 -15.76 3.71 -33.28
C ASN A 170 -14.98 4.80 -32.54
N LYS A 171 -15.46 6.04 -32.73
CA LYS A 171 -14.85 7.31 -32.28
C LYS A 171 -14.39 7.24 -30.82
N TYR A 172 -15.09 6.48 -29.98
CA TYR A 172 -14.77 6.27 -28.58
C TYR A 172 -13.45 5.53 -28.32
N PHE A 173 -13.11 4.53 -29.14
CA PHE A 173 -11.89 3.73 -28.95
C PHE A 173 -10.64 4.55 -29.27
N THR A 174 -10.69 5.31 -30.38
CA THR A 174 -9.61 6.22 -30.79
C THR A 174 -9.47 7.39 -29.82
N LEU A 175 -10.58 7.98 -29.34
CA LEU A 175 -10.54 9.09 -28.39
C LEU A 175 -9.94 8.69 -27.04
N ILE A 176 -10.32 7.52 -26.50
CA ILE A 176 -9.86 7.05 -25.19
C ILE A 176 -8.37 6.64 -25.23
N MET A 177 -7.94 6.00 -26.32
CA MET A 177 -6.54 5.60 -26.49
C MET A 177 -5.62 6.78 -26.85
N MET A 178 -6.09 7.78 -27.61
CA MET A 178 -5.25 8.91 -28.01
C MET A 178 -5.19 10.04 -26.98
N ASN A 179 -6.31 10.46 -26.37
CA ASN A 179 -6.30 11.65 -25.49
C ASN A 179 -5.67 11.41 -24.10
N LYS A 180 -5.62 10.18 -23.60
CA LYS A 180 -5.06 9.91 -22.26
C LYS A 180 -3.57 9.60 -22.28
N TYR A 181 -3.02 9.13 -23.41
CA TYR A 181 -1.63 8.69 -23.51
C TYR A 181 -0.68 9.73 -24.11
N TYR A 182 -1.20 10.70 -24.88
CA TYR A 182 -0.36 11.79 -25.42
C TYR A 182 0.23 12.69 -24.32
N ASN A 183 -0.42 12.77 -23.16
CA ASN A 183 -0.01 13.61 -22.02
C ASN A 183 0.79 12.87 -20.93
N LEU A 184 1.07 11.57 -21.09
CA LEU A 184 1.81 10.76 -20.10
C LEU A 184 3.22 10.37 -20.56
N ILE A 185 3.58 10.68 -21.81
CA ILE A 185 4.87 10.32 -22.44
C ILE A 185 5.70 11.56 -22.84
N LEU A 186 5.14 12.77 -22.69
CA LEU A 186 5.84 14.06 -22.77
C LEU A 186 5.91 14.67 -21.37
#